data_AF-A0A1G6K070-F1
#
_entry.id   AF-A0A1G6K070-F1
#
_cell.length_a   1.000
_cell.length_b   1.000
_cell.length_c   1.000
_cell.angle_alpha   90.00
_cell.angle_beta   90.00
_cell.angle_gamma   90.00
#
_symmetry.space_group_name_H-M   'P 1'
#
loop_
_entity.id
_entity.type
_entity.pdbx_description
1 polymer ?
#
loop_
_entity_poly.entity_id
_entity_poly.type
_entity_poly.pdbx_seq_one_letter_code
_entity_poly.pdbx_strand_id
1 'polypeptide(L)'
;MIPAQVFRIIAAFHQAVWPLFFLAALLLLIYTWRHWRKGRFVLTWFVYATQLLLVITGFMLLYAYQFDLFFTLKAIVALSMLIFFEKGRRCLKKQHNHQGMVHVTLFFLTAVIVMIMGVYGR
;
A
#
# COMPACT_ATOMS: atom_id res chain seq x y z
N MET A 1 26.26 4.50 -4.28
CA MET A 1 25.24 5.41 -4.84
C MET A 1 24.56 4.74 -6.02
N ILE A 2 23.23 4.80 -6.12
CA ILE A 2 22.48 4.22 -7.25
C ILE A 2 22.62 5.15 -8.46
N PRO A 3 22.91 4.64 -9.68
CA PRO A 3 22.96 5.48 -10.88
C PRO A 3 21.63 6.22 -11.12
N ALA A 4 21.70 7.48 -11.54
CA ALA A 4 20.52 8.34 -11.70
C ALA A 4 19.45 7.75 -12.66
N GLN A 5 19.88 7.06 -13.72
CA GLN A 5 18.97 6.39 -14.65
C GLN A 5 18.23 5.21 -14.00
N VAL A 6 18.94 4.40 -13.21
CA VAL A 6 18.35 3.27 -12.48
C VAL A 6 17.37 3.78 -11.42
N PHE A 7 17.73 4.85 -10.71
CA PHE A 7 16.86 5.50 -9.73
C PHE A 7 15.54 5.98 -10.36
N ARG A 8 15.60 6.67 -11.51
CA ARG A 8 14.39 7.14 -12.21
C ARG A 8 13.46 6.00 -12.60
N ILE A 9 14.01 4.88 -13.06
CA ILE A 9 13.22 3.68 -13.41
C ILE A 9 12.53 3.12 -12.16
N ILE A 10 13.28 2.96 -11.07
CA ILE A 10 12.73 2.45 -9.80
C ILE A 10 11.63 3.39 -9.27
N ALA A 11 11.86 4.70 -9.30
CA ALA A 11 10.89 5.69 -8.86
C ALA A 11 9.62 5.66 -9.70
N ALA A 12 9.73 5.64 -11.03
CA ALA A 12 8.58 5.55 -11.93
C ALA A 12 7.79 4.25 -11.73
N PHE A 13 8.49 3.13 -11.60
CA PHE A 13 7.88 1.84 -11.32
C PHE A 13 7.16 1.84 -9.96
N HIS A 14 7.80 2.33 -8.90
CA HIS A 14 7.19 2.45 -7.57
C HIS A 14 5.89 3.26 -7.61
N GLN A 15 5.88 4.39 -8.33
CA GLN A 15 4.69 5.23 -8.51
C GLN A 15 3.58 4.51 -9.28
N ALA A 16 3.92 3.70 -10.28
CA ALA A 16 2.95 2.93 -11.06
C ALA A 16 2.32 1.76 -10.28
N VAL A 17 3.02 1.19 -9.30
CA VAL A 17 2.50 0.09 -8.48
C VAL A 17 1.43 0.56 -7.49
N TRP A 18 1.48 1.82 -7.02
CA TRP A 18 0.52 2.36 -6.07
C TRP A 18 -0.95 2.27 -6.54
N PRO A 19 -1.34 2.77 -7.73
CA PRO A 19 -2.70 2.62 -8.25
C PRO A 19 -3.15 1.16 -8.38
N LEU A 20 -2.25 0.28 -8.82
CA LEU A 20 -2.53 -1.15 -8.98
C LEU A 20 -2.83 -1.81 -7.63
N PHE A 21 -2.02 -1.50 -6.62
CA PHE A 21 -2.23 -1.95 -5.25
C PHE A 21 -3.58 -1.46 -4.72
N PHE A 22 -3.90 -0.16 -4.85
CA PHE A 22 -5.15 0.40 -4.33
C PHE A 22 -6.38 -0.21 -4.98
N LEU A 23 -6.37 -0.38 -6.31
CA LEU A 23 -7.48 -1.00 -7.03
C LEU A 23 -7.70 -2.45 -6.57
N ALA A 24 -6.63 -3.24 -6.51
CA ALA A 24 -6.71 -4.63 -6.08
C ALA A 24 -7.09 -4.77 -4.60
N ALA A 25 -6.59 -3.89 -3.74
CA ALA A 25 -6.92 -3.83 -2.33
C ALA A 25 -8.42 -3.53 -2.14
N LEU A 26 -8.96 -2.54 -2.85
CA LEU A 26 -10.38 -2.20 -2.83
C LEU A 26 -11.24 -3.39 -3.26
N LEU A 27 -10.90 -4.01 -4.40
CA LEU A 27 -11.61 -5.20 -4.89
C LEU A 27 -11.54 -6.34 -3.86
N LEU A 28 -10.39 -6.58 -3.25
CA LEU A 28 -10.23 -7.63 -2.24
C LEU A 28 -11.04 -7.37 -0.97
N LEU A 29 -11.17 -6.11 -0.54
CA LEU A 29 -12.02 -5.72 0.58
C LEU A 29 -13.50 -5.98 0.26
N ILE A 30 -13.97 -5.58 -0.92
CA ILE A 30 -15.35 -5.81 -1.39
C ILE A 30 -15.64 -7.31 -1.47
N TYR A 31 -14.75 -8.09 -2.08
CA TYR A 31 -14.88 -9.55 -2.17
C TYR A 31 -14.89 -10.21 -0.79
N THR A 32 -14.04 -9.73 0.13
CA THR A 32 -13.98 -10.25 1.49
C THR A 32 -15.25 -9.93 2.26
N TRP A 33 -15.80 -8.72 2.12
CA TRP A 33 -17.06 -8.32 2.73
C TRP A 33 -18.24 -9.14 2.19
N ARG A 34 -18.39 -9.23 0.86
CA ARG A 34 -19.50 -9.99 0.23
C ARG A 34 -19.34 -11.51 0.32
N HIS A 35 -18.30 -12.01 0.98
CA HIS A 35 -17.96 -13.44 1.07
C HIS A 35 -17.84 -14.15 -0.29
N TRP A 36 -17.49 -13.42 -1.35
CA TRP A 36 -17.31 -13.98 -2.68
C TRP A 36 -16.04 -14.83 -2.76
N ARG A 37 -16.19 -16.10 -3.14
CA ARG A 37 -15.08 -17.07 -3.18
C ARG A 37 -14.35 -17.11 -4.52
N LYS A 38 -15.05 -16.93 -5.64
CA LYS A 38 -14.47 -16.96 -6.98
C LYS A 38 -13.44 -15.84 -7.15
N GLY A 39 -12.25 -16.13 -7.66
CA GLY A 39 -11.20 -15.12 -7.93
C GLY A 39 -10.51 -14.50 -6.70
N ARG A 40 -10.99 -14.75 -5.47
CA ARG A 40 -10.41 -14.17 -4.25
C ARG A 40 -8.95 -14.57 -4.03
N PHE A 41 -8.58 -15.80 -4.40
CA PHE A 41 -7.21 -16.30 -4.28
C PHE A 41 -6.24 -15.49 -5.16
N VAL A 42 -6.60 -15.28 -6.43
CA VAL A 42 -5.82 -14.51 -7.40
C VAL A 42 -5.67 -13.05 -6.93
N LEU A 43 -6.78 -12.42 -6.51
CA LEU A 43 -6.75 -11.07 -5.94
C LEU A 43 -5.85 -10.97 -4.71
N THR A 44 -5.91 -11.96 -3.81
CA THR A 44 -5.07 -11.98 -2.61
C THR A 44 -3.59 -12.07 -2.96
N TRP A 45 -3.22 -12.95 -3.88
CA TRP A 45 -1.85 -13.07 -4.36
C TRP A 45 -1.35 -11.81 -5.05
N PHE A 46 -2.18 -11.20 -5.90
CA PHE A 46 -1.84 -9.95 -6.57
C PHE A 46 -1.62 -8.80 -5.59
N VAL A 47 -2.48 -8.67 -4.58
CA VAL A 47 -2.29 -7.69 -3.50
C VAL A 47 -0.99 -7.93 -2.76
N TYR A 48 -0.66 -9.18 -2.40
CA TYR A 48 0.61 -9.47 -1.73
C TYR A 48 1.84 -9.20 -2.59
N ALA A 49 1.78 -9.53 -3.88
CA ALA A 49 2.86 -9.24 -4.81
C ALA A 49 3.09 -7.72 -4.92
N THR A 50 2.03 -6.94 -5.06
CA THR A 50 2.13 -5.47 -5.13
C THR A 50 2.61 -4.85 -3.81
N GLN A 51 2.17 -5.36 -2.66
CA GLN A 51 2.70 -4.93 -1.35
C GLN A 51 4.19 -5.19 -1.21
N LEU A 52 4.63 -6.40 -1.56
CA LEU A 52 6.05 -6.77 -1.51
C LEU A 52 6.88 -5.87 -2.42
N LEU A 53 6.41 -5.65 -3.66
CA LEU A 53 7.05 -4.74 -4.61
C LEU A 53 7.14 -3.31 -4.05
N LEU A 54 6.06 -2.77 -3.46
CA LEU A 54 6.06 -1.44 -2.85
C LEU A 54 7.04 -1.33 -1.68
N VAL A 55 7.17 -2.36 -0.85
CA VAL A 55 8.11 -2.36 0.27
C VAL A 55 9.55 -2.41 -0.24
N ILE A 56 9.88 -3.31 -1.17
CA ILE A 56 11.24 -3.44 -1.73
C ILE A 56 11.64 -2.14 -2.44
N THR A 57 10.80 -1.65 -3.34
CA THR A 57 11.09 -0.44 -4.12
C THR A 57 11.07 0.80 -3.25
N GLY A 58 10.19 0.88 -2.25
CA GLY A 58 10.16 1.97 -1.27
C GLY A 58 11.44 2.03 -0.42
N PHE A 59 11.96 0.87 0.00
CA PHE A 59 13.23 0.79 0.71
C PHE A 59 14.42 1.23 -0.15
N MET A 60 14.45 0.82 -1.43
CA MET A 60 15.47 1.27 -2.38
C MET A 60 15.44 2.79 -2.59
N LEU A 61 14.23 3.38 -2.67
CA LEU A 61 14.08 4.84 -2.76
C LEU A 61 14.56 5.53 -1.49
N LEU A 62 14.21 5.00 -0.31
CA LEU A 62 14.65 5.57 0.96
C LEU A 62 16.18 5.58 1.09
N TYR A 63 16.83 4.49 0.68
CA TYR A 63 18.28 4.40 0.59
C TYR A 63 18.86 5.42 -0.40
N ALA A 64 18.24 5.59 -1.57
CA ALA A 64 18.68 6.58 -2.55
C ALA A 64 18.57 8.03 -2.03
N TYR A 65 17.53 8.32 -1.24
CA TYR A 65 17.33 9.60 -0.55
C TYR A 65 18.14 9.73 0.75
N GLN A 66 19.08 8.83 1.03
CA GLN A 66 19.93 8.86 2.22
C GLN A 66 19.15 8.94 3.53
N PHE A 67 17.95 8.37 3.58
CA PHE A 67 17.09 8.40 4.76
C PHE A 67 16.71 9.81 5.24
N ASP A 68 16.56 10.77 4.33
CA ASP A 68 15.97 12.08 4.65
C ASP A 68 14.66 11.90 5.45
N LEU A 69 14.49 12.74 6.47
CA LEU A 69 13.36 12.71 7.41
C LEU A 69 12.02 12.69 6.68
N PHE A 70 11.87 13.49 5.62
CA PHE A 70 10.61 13.58 4.88
C PHE A 70 10.22 12.23 4.24
N PHE A 71 11.16 11.58 3.56
CA PHE A 71 10.92 10.29 2.92
C PHE A 71 10.80 9.14 3.93
N THR A 72 11.51 9.23 5.06
CA THR A 72 11.41 8.27 6.17
C THR A 72 10.01 8.30 6.79
N LEU A 73 9.48 9.48 7.09
CA LEU A 73 8.11 9.62 7.61
C LEU A 73 7.08 9.10 6.62
N LYS A 74 7.25 9.40 5.33
CA LYS A 74 6.39 8.86 4.27
C LYS A 74 6.41 7.33 4.25
N ALA A 75 7.58 6.71 4.40
CA ALA A 75 7.72 5.25 4.46
C ALA A 75 7.03 4.65 5.69
N ILE A 76 7.15 5.29 6.87
CA ILE A 76 6.45 4.86 8.09
C ILE A 76 4.93 4.88 7.89
N VAL A 77 4.39 5.97 7.36
CA VAL A 77 2.96 6.10 7.09
C VAL A 77 2.50 5.06 6.07
N ALA A 78 3.30 4.80 5.02
CA ALA A 78 3.02 3.75 4.04
C ALA A 78 2.99 2.35 4.68
N LEU A 79 3.90 2.04 5.60
CA LEU A 79 3.88 0.77 6.34
C LEU A 79 2.65 0.67 7.26
N SER A 80 2.29 1.75 7.97
CA SER A 80 1.06 1.79 8.77
C SER A 80 -0.19 1.53 7.93
N MET A 81 -0.26 2.11 6.73
CA MET A 81 -1.35 1.87 5.78
C MET A 81 -1.47 0.37 5.42
N LEU A 82 -0.35 -0.30 5.14
CA LEU A 82 -0.35 -1.75 4.87
C LEU A 82 -0.84 -2.58 6.05
N ILE A 83 -0.47 -2.19 7.28
CA ILE A 83 -0.95 -2.83 8.51
C ILE A 83 -2.47 -2.64 8.68
N PHE A 84 -2.98 -1.44 8.44
CA PHE A 84 -4.42 -1.15 8.52
C PHE A 84 -5.21 -1.96 7.50
N PHE A 85 -4.71 -2.09 6.27
CA PHE A 85 -5.30 -2.95 5.26
C PHE A 85 -5.43 -4.40 5.73
N GLU A 86 -4.34 -4.99 6.22
CA GLU A 86 -4.36 -6.39 6.69
C GLU A 86 -5.28 -6.59 7.89
N LYS A 87 -5.28 -5.66 8.86
CA LYS A 87 -6.19 -5.70 10.00
C LYS A 87 -7.65 -5.57 9.55
N GLY A 88 -7.96 -4.61 8.68
CA GLY A 88 -9.31 -4.41 8.14
C GLY A 88 -9.83 -5.63 7.42
N ARG A 89 -9.02 -6.23 6.53
CA ARG A 89 -9.37 -7.47 5.83
C ARG A 89 -9.61 -8.63 6.80
N ARG A 90 -8.79 -8.80 7.84
CA ARG A 90 -8.96 -9.85 8.86
C ARG A 90 -10.25 -9.65 9.67
N CYS A 91 -10.56 -8.42 10.06
CA CYS A 91 -11.80 -8.10 10.78
C CYS A 91 -13.04 -8.34 9.91
N LEU A 92 -13.02 -7.94 8.63
CA LEU A 92 -14.10 -8.24 7.68
C LEU A 92 -14.28 -9.75 7.48
N LYS A 93 -13.19 -10.53 7.39
CA LYS A 93 -13.26 -11.99 7.28
C LYS A 93 -13.93 -12.63 8.51
N LYS A 94 -13.73 -12.07 9.70
CA LYS A 94 -14.31 -12.54 10.97
C LYS A 94 -15.71 -11.97 11.26
N GLN A 95 -16.29 -11.20 10.34
CA GLN A 95 -17.58 -10.50 10.52
C GLN A 95 -17.62 -9.52 11.71
N HIS A 96 -16.47 -9.05 12.19
CA HIS A 96 -16.39 -7.95 13.17
C HIS A 96 -16.54 -6.62 12.42
N ASN A 97 -17.74 -6.36 11.89
CA ASN A 97 -17.97 -5.28 10.93
C ASN A 97 -17.59 -3.90 11.49
N HIS A 98 -17.91 -3.58 12.75
CA HIS A 98 -17.54 -2.30 13.34
C HIS A 98 -16.02 -2.07 13.35
N GLN A 99 -15.24 -3.02 13.86
CA GLN A 99 -13.77 -2.93 13.88
C GLN A 99 -13.17 -2.97 12.46
N GLY A 100 -13.79 -3.74 11.56
CA GLY A 100 -13.41 -3.80 10.15
C GLY A 100 -13.55 -2.45 9.47
N MET A 101 -14.67 -1.75 9.65
CA MET A 101 -14.88 -0.41 9.10
C MET A 101 -13.83 0.57 9.58
N VAL A 102 -13.52 0.59 10.89
CA VAL A 102 -12.51 1.50 11.45
C VAL A 102 -11.16 1.31 10.77
N HIS A 103 -10.70 0.07 10.62
CA HIS A 103 -9.41 -0.20 9.96
C HIS A 103 -9.43 0.08 8.46
N VAL A 104 -10.56 -0.15 7.78
CA VAL A 104 -10.72 0.21 6.36
C VAL A 104 -10.70 1.72 6.18
N THR A 105 -11.37 2.48 7.04
CA THR A 105 -11.33 3.95 7.02
C THR A 105 -9.91 4.46 7.28
N LEU A 106 -9.21 3.92 8.28
CA LEU A 106 -7.82 4.27 8.56
C LEU A 106 -6.89 3.94 7.37
N PHE A 107 -7.14 2.83 6.66
CA PHE A 107 -6.44 2.50 5.43
C PHE A 107 -6.63 3.58 4.36
N PHE A 108 -7.86 4.02 4.09
CA PHE A 108 -8.10 5.09 3.12
C PHE A 108 -7.51 6.44 3.55
N LEU A 109 -7.62 6.78 4.84
CA LEU A 109 -7.06 8.02 5.36
C LEU A 109 -5.53 8.05 5.21
N THR A 110 -4.85 6.96 5.56
CA THR A 110 -3.40 6.85 5.39
C THR A 110 -2.99 6.81 3.91
N ALA A 111 -3.78 6.19 3.03
CA ALA A 111 -3.56 6.24 1.59
C ALA A 111 -3.58 7.67 1.03
N VAL A 112 -4.55 8.48 1.46
CA VAL A 112 -4.64 9.90 1.07
C VAL A 112 -3.41 10.67 1.56
N ILE A 113 -2.98 10.46 2.81
CA ILE A 113 -1.77 11.11 3.36
C ILE A 113 -0.54 10.75 2.53
N VAL A 114 -0.33 9.47 2.21
CA VAL A 114 0.81 9.02 1.38
C VAL A 114 0.77 9.67 -0.01
N MET A 115 -0.42 9.79 -0.61
CA MET A 115 -0.60 10.42 -1.91
C MET A 115 -0.28 11.91 -1.85
N ILE A 116 -0.81 12.63 -0.86
CA ILE A 116 -0.52 14.04 -0.59
C ILE A 116 0.98 14.25 -0.42
N MET A 117 1.64 13.50 0.45
CA MET A 117 3.10 13.56 0.62
C MET A 117 3.85 13.22 -0.68
N GLY A 118 3.27 12.40 -1.56
CA GLY A 118 3.82 12.11 -2.88
C GLY A 118 3.69 13.25 -3.89
N VAL A 119 2.66 14.09 -3.78
CA VAL A 119 2.44 15.28 -4.62
C VAL A 119 3.28 16.44 -4.13
N TYR A 120 3.30 16.71 -2.81
CA TYR A 120 4.04 17.81 -2.20
C TYR A 120 5.53 17.54 -1.98
N GLY A 121 5.95 16.28 -2.03
CA GLY A 121 7.36 15.88 -1.91
C GLY A 121 8.11 15.83 -3.24
N ARG A 122 7.62 16.52 -4.27
CA ARG A 122 8.29 16.68 -5.56
C ARG A 122 9.07 18.00 -5.60
#